data_AF-A0A4Y1YQI1-F1
#
_entry.id   AF-A0A4Y1YQI1-F1
#
_cell.length_a   1.000
_cell.length_b   1.000
_cell.length_c   1.000
_cell.angle_alpha   90.00
_cell.angle_beta   90.00
_cell.angle_gamma   90.00
#
_symmetry.space_group_name_H-M   'P 1'
#
loop_
_entity.id
_entity.type
_entity.pdbx_description
1 polymer ?
#
loop_
_entity_poly.entity_id
_entity_poly.type
_entity_poly.pdbx_seq_one_letter_code
_entity_poly.pdbx_strand_id
1 'polypeptide(L)'
;MKDYLEASGVVITPVTPREVIKQAFSAKLFEDGQVWIDMMLHRNQLSHTYDFSKFAQILEVVKERYLPAMEHLHAWLIAQINA
;
A
#
# COMPACT_ATOMS: atom_id res chain seq x y z
N MET A 1 -7.76 0.79 1.65
CA MET A 1 -7.74 -0.65 1.29
C MET A 1 -8.57 -1.48 2.27
N LYS A 2 -8.12 -1.66 3.53
CA LYS A 2 -8.83 -2.45 4.54
C LYS A 2 -10.31 -2.08 4.63
N ASP A 3 -10.61 -0.81 4.88
CA ASP A 3 -11.99 -0.39 5.12
C ASP A 3 -12.88 -0.57 3.88
N TYR A 4 -12.31 -0.37 2.68
CA TYR A 4 -12.99 -0.68 1.42
C TYR A 4 -13.30 -2.18 1.29
N LEU A 5 -12.32 -3.04 1.58
CA LEU A 5 -12.48 -4.49 1.51
C LEU A 5 -13.54 -4.97 2.52
N GLU A 6 -13.49 -4.50 3.76
CA GLU A 6 -14.46 -4.85 4.80
C GLU A 6 -15.87 -4.35 4.46
N ALA A 7 -15.99 -3.11 3.95
CA ALA A 7 -17.26 -2.58 3.46
C ALA A 7 -17.81 -3.38 2.26
N SER A 8 -16.92 -3.97 1.45
CA SER A 8 -17.25 -4.89 0.35
C SER A 8 -17.55 -6.32 0.81
N GLY A 9 -17.58 -6.58 2.13
CA GLY A 9 -17.89 -7.89 2.71
C GLY A 9 -16.70 -8.85 2.84
N VAL A 10 -15.47 -8.41 2.56
CA VAL A 10 -14.26 -9.24 2.73
C VAL A 10 -13.89 -9.33 4.20
N VAL A 11 -13.81 -10.56 4.71
CA VAL A 11 -13.32 -10.85 6.07
C VAL A 11 -11.81 -11.02 6.04
N ILE A 12 -11.09 -10.14 6.72
CA ILE A 12 -9.62 -10.15 6.77
C ILE A 12 -9.15 -10.78 8.08
N THR A 13 -8.66 -12.02 8.01
CA THR A 13 -8.19 -12.76 9.20
C THR A 13 -6.86 -13.48 8.89
N PRO A 14 -5.76 -13.20 9.63
CA PRO A 14 -5.65 -12.21 10.70
C PRO A 14 -5.62 -10.77 10.17
N VAL A 15 -6.13 -9.82 10.97
CA VAL A 15 -6.09 -8.39 10.63
C VAL A 15 -4.65 -7.87 10.73
N THR A 16 -3.89 -8.03 9.65
CA THR A 16 -2.50 -7.56 9.55
C THR A 16 -2.29 -6.73 8.28
N PRO A 17 -1.35 -5.77 8.25
CA PRO A 17 -1.08 -4.97 7.06
C PRO A 17 -0.75 -5.84 5.83
N ARG A 18 0.01 -6.92 6.03
CA ARG A 18 0.36 -7.87 4.97
C ARG A 18 -0.87 -8.58 4.40
N GLU A 19 -1.78 -9.03 5.27
CA GLU A 19 -2.99 -9.70 4.81
C GLU A 19 -3.93 -8.73 4.08
N VAL A 20 -4.06 -7.49 4.58
CA VAL A 20 -4.82 -6.44 3.88
C VAL A 20 -4.28 -6.22 2.46
N ILE A 21 -2.95 -6.11 2.29
CA ILE A 21 -2.32 -5.93 0.98
C ILE A 21 -2.59 -7.14 0.06
N LYS A 22 -2.47 -8.36 0.59
CA LYS A 22 -2.72 -9.60 -0.17
C LYS A 22 -4.17 -9.69 -0.66
N GLN A 23 -5.13 -9.38 0.21
CA GLN A 23 -6.55 -9.39 -0.14
C GLN A 23 -6.88 -8.27 -1.13
N ALA A 24 -6.32 -7.07 -0.94
CA ALA A 24 -6.49 -5.95 -1.87
C ALA A 24 -5.95 -6.27 -3.28
N PHE A 25 -4.79 -6.94 -3.34
CA PHE A 25 -4.22 -7.41 -4.59
C PHE A 25 -5.11 -8.47 -5.27
N SER A 26 -5.59 -9.45 -4.51
CA SER A 26 -6.50 -10.50 -5.00
C SER A 26 -7.81 -9.91 -5.54
N ALA A 27 -8.30 -8.84 -4.91
CA ALA A 27 -9.47 -8.09 -5.34
C ALA A 27 -9.18 -7.06 -6.46
N LYS A 28 -7.96 -7.02 -7.00
CA LYS A 28 -7.54 -6.16 -8.12
C LYS A 28 -7.70 -4.66 -7.88
N LEU A 29 -7.50 -4.20 -6.65
CA LEU A 29 -7.48 -2.76 -6.33
C LEU A 29 -6.29 -2.03 -6.97
N PHE A 30 -5.22 -2.75 -7.29
CA PHE A 30 -4.01 -2.27 -7.94
C PHE A 30 -3.27 -3.45 -8.61
N GLU A 31 -2.35 -3.14 -9.52
CA GLU A 31 -1.71 -4.14 -10.39
C GLU A 31 -0.37 -4.67 -9.84
N ASP A 32 0.37 -3.87 -9.06
CA ASP A 32 1.66 -4.27 -8.51
C ASP A 32 1.60 -4.36 -6.98
N GLY A 33 1.39 -5.58 -6.48
CA GLY A 33 1.39 -5.84 -5.03
C GLY A 33 2.76 -5.77 -4.36
N GLN A 34 3.85 -5.95 -5.11
CA GLN A 34 5.19 -5.90 -4.53
C GLN A 34 5.54 -4.48 -4.07
N VAL A 35 5.10 -3.47 -4.82
CA VAL A 35 5.24 -2.06 -4.41
C VAL A 35 4.65 -1.79 -3.02
N TRP A 36 3.48 -2.35 -2.71
CA TRP A 36 2.84 -2.18 -1.41
C TRP A 36 3.55 -2.96 -0.29
N ILE A 37 4.06 -4.16 -0.60
CA ILE A 37 4.87 -4.93 0.35
C ILE A 37 6.16 -4.18 0.69
N ASP A 38 6.87 -3.67 -0.32
CA ASP A 38 8.10 -2.90 -0.12
C ASP A 38 7.84 -1.62 0.66
N MET A 39 6.74 -0.92 0.34
CA MET A 39 6.31 0.29 1.06
C MET A 39 6.04 0.00 2.54
N MET A 40 5.33 -1.09 2.85
CA MET A 40 5.09 -1.53 4.22
C MET A 40 6.40 -1.83 4.97
N LEU A 41 7.35 -2.52 4.32
CA LEU A 41 8.65 -2.83 4.91
C LEU A 41 9.51 -1.58 5.13
N HIS A 42 9.56 -0.67 4.16
CA HIS A 42 10.28 0.60 4.28
C HIS A 42 9.71 1.48 5.38
N ARG A 43 8.38 1.54 5.54
CA ARG A 43 7.75 2.24 6.68
C ARG A 43 8.24 1.69 8.02
N ASN A 44 8.23 0.36 8.18
CA ASN A 44 8.70 -0.28 9.42
C ASN A 44 10.21 -0.05 9.63
N GLN A 45 11.00 -0.01 8.57
CA GLN A 45 12.43 0.24 8.67
C GLN A 45 12.74 1.69 9.07
N LEU A 46 12.02 2.65 8.48
CA LEU A 46 12.19 4.08 8.74
C LEU A 46 11.82 4.46 10.18
N SER A 47 10.88 3.76 10.82
CA SER A 47 10.55 3.99 12.23
C SER A 47 11.66 3.54 13.21
N HIS A 48 12.65 2.79 12.73
CA HIS A 48 13.69 2.21 13.57
C HIS A 48 15.12 2.63 13.18
N THR A 49 15.31 3.41 12.11
CA THR A 49 16.65 3.76 11.61
C THR A 49 16.84 5.28 11.58
N TYR A 50 17.86 5.78 12.29
CA TYR A 50 18.31 7.19 12.23
C TYR A 50 19.49 7.39 11.24
N ASP A 51 19.64 6.51 10.27
CA ASP A 51 20.65 6.59 9.21
C ASP A 51 20.13 7.48 8.07
N PHE A 52 20.72 8.66 7.94
CA PHE A 52 20.33 9.64 6.94
C PHE A 52 20.60 9.18 5.50
N SER A 53 21.66 8.38 5.27
CA SER A 53 21.97 7.85 3.92
C SER A 53 20.87 6.88 3.48
N LYS A 54 20.45 5.99 4.39
CA LYS A 54 19.35 5.06 4.14
C LYS A 54 18.01 5.79 3.97
N PHE A 55 17.78 6.84 4.75
CA PHE A 55 16.60 7.69 4.60
C PHE A 55 16.53 8.31 3.20
N ALA A 56 17.64 8.89 2.71
CA ALA A 56 17.69 9.50 1.38
C ALA A 56 17.37 8.49 0.26
N GLN A 57 17.92 7.28 0.33
CA GLN A 57 17.63 6.22 -0.65
C GLN A 57 16.14 5.84 -0.65
N ILE A 58 15.54 5.69 0.52
CA ILE A 58 14.11 5.35 0.64
C ILE A 58 13.24 6.51 0.17
N LEU A 59 13.65 7.76 0.38
CA LEU A 59 12.91 8.93 -0.09
C LEU A 59 12.81 8.96 -1.62
N GLU A 60 13.87 8.60 -2.34
CA GLU A 60 13.80 8.48 -3.80
C GLU A 60 12.85 7.35 -4.22
N VAL A 61 12.90 6.19 -3.55
CA VAL A 61 11.93 5.11 -3.76
C VAL A 61 10.49 5.55 -3.49
N VAL A 62 10.26 6.38 -2.47
CA VAL A 62 8.93 6.91 -2.15
C VAL A 62 8.41 7.76 -3.30
N LYS A 63 9.23 8.68 -3.83
CA LYS A 63 8.84 9.55 -4.94
C LYS A 63 8.58 8.77 -6.22
N GLU A 64 9.47 7.83 -6.56
CA GLU A 64 9.45 7.17 -7.86
C GLU A 64 8.50 5.96 -7.91
N ARG A 65 8.31 5.25 -6.80
CA ARG A 65 7.53 4.00 -6.77
C ARG A 65 6.25 4.10 -5.95
N TYR A 66 6.31 4.74 -4.78
CA TYR A 66 5.21 4.66 -3.81
C TYR A 66 4.14 5.72 -4.04
N LEU A 67 4.54 6.96 -4.36
CA LEU A 67 3.62 8.04 -4.66
C LEU A 67 2.76 7.72 -5.90
N PRO A 68 3.31 7.30 -7.05
CA PRO A 68 2.48 6.92 -8.21
C PRO A 68 1.51 5.77 -7.90
N ALA A 69 1.95 4.77 -7.13
CA ALA A 69 1.07 3.67 -6.73
C ALA A 69 -0.09 4.12 -5.84
N MET A 70 0.15 5.08 -4.93
CA MET A 70 -0.91 5.68 -4.13
C MET A 70 -1.88 6.51 -4.98
N GLU A 71 -1.38 7.27 -5.95
CA GLU A 71 -2.20 8.04 -6.89
C GLU A 71 -3.10 7.13 -7.74
N HIS A 72 -2.55 6.01 -8.23
CA HIS A 72 -3.34 5.00 -8.96
C HIS A 72 -4.43 4.38 -8.10
N LEU A 73 -4.12 3.97 -6.86
CA LEU A 73 -5.14 3.44 -5.94
C LEU A 73 -6.21 4.49 -5.63
N HIS A 74 -5.82 5.75 -5.42
CA HIS A 74 -6.76 6.84 -5.17
C HIS A 74 -7.70 7.04 -6.36
N ALA A 75 -7.16 7.12 -7.59
CA ALA A 75 -7.96 7.24 -8.80
C ALA A 75 -8.92 6.06 -8.97
N TRP A 76 -8.45 4.83 -8.70
CA TRP A 76 -9.28 3.63 -8.73
C TRP A 76 -10.44 3.71 -7.73
N LEU A 77 -10.18 4.12 -6.49
CA LEU A 77 -11.21 4.26 -5.44
C LEU A 77 -12.25 5.34 -5.79
N ILE A 78 -11.81 6.48 -6.35
CA ILE A 78 -12.72 7.53 -6.83
C ILE A 78 -13.63 7.01 -7.95
N ALA A 79 -13.11 6.17 -8.85
CA ALA A 79 -13.92 5.55 -9.89
C ALA A 79 -15.01 4.62 -9.32
N GLN A 80 -14.77 3.96 -8.18
CA GLN A 80 -15.78 3.12 -7.52
C GLN A 80 -16.90 3.91 -6.84
N ILE A 81 -16.68 5.19 -6.51
CA ILE A 81 -17.70 6.04 -5.87
C ILE A 81 -18.65 6.63 -6.92
N ASN A 82 -18.15 6.87 -8.13
CA ASN A 82 -18.91 7.50 -9.22
C ASN A 82 -19.59 6.50 -10.16
N ALA A 83 -19.48 5.20 -9.88
CA ALA A 83 -20.11 4.10 -10.62
C ALA A 83 -21.43 3.69 -9.95
#